data_AF-A0A9N9G7W2-F1
#
_entry.id   AF-A0A9N9G7W2-F1
#
_cell.length_a   1.000
_cell.length_b   1.000
_cell.length_c   1.000
_cell.angle_alpha   90.00
_cell.angle_beta   90.00
_cell.angle_gamma   90.00
#
_symmetry.space_group_name_H-M   'P 1'
#
loop_
_entity.id
_entity.type
_entity.pdbx_description
1 polymer ?
#
loop_
_entity_poly.entity_id
_entity_poly.type
_entity_poly.pdbx_seq_one_letter_code
_entity_poly.pdbx_strand_id
1 'polypeptide(L)'
;MSSNLAFTSKSVFEFTILNPSKLSKPLYTPPFATANHMFWQLRFDPKFIEGNDEYCSVFLGAIPSPQEADNTTAAWAKRSLLSARLFLKNPISHVEIDKYSMTMNNYSAKEHTWGRRKFCKKSALSHDSVILGVEFDKAEIGLSRHTATLPGEIIPKDLLEAWQSQLTEPQIADVEFNVDGHTIYANSAILAKRSEYFQRMFGGKWSESTATSSLSKINDSQTSETPSSSTIVHFGQESARIMAIAAHDVTDFHYTTFLEMLKFLYTNKVTFNNAADSHTSSLEMFRVADKYLIEDLRQRAKTRIFDELSISNAAETLFGTDWSYPELKDYILKFLVKHFREVRQTEGFKNITANSAAYPTFHETITEIFELLEPNSNVVNLDL
;
A
#
# COMPACT_ATOMS: atom_id res chain seq x y z
N MET A 1 -4.16 1.53 -36.18
CA MET A 1 -4.14 2.97 -35.84
C MET A 1 -4.82 3.12 -34.49
N SER A 2 -4.04 2.98 -33.42
CA SER A 2 -4.56 3.05 -32.06
C SER A 2 -4.48 4.50 -31.60
N SER A 3 -5.63 5.15 -31.48
CA SER A 3 -5.75 6.48 -30.89
C SER A 3 -5.38 6.40 -29.41
N ASN A 4 -4.18 6.88 -29.08
CA ASN A 4 -3.79 7.15 -27.70
C ASN A 4 -4.73 8.22 -27.14
N LEU A 5 -5.74 7.80 -26.39
CA LEU A 5 -6.48 8.65 -25.46
C LEU A 5 -5.52 9.07 -24.35
N ALA A 6 -4.74 10.13 -24.60
CA ALA A 6 -3.94 10.79 -23.58
C ALA A 6 -4.88 11.56 -22.66
N PHE A 7 -5.36 10.91 -21.59
CA PHE A 7 -5.99 11.62 -20.49
C PHE A 7 -4.92 12.46 -19.79
N THR A 8 -4.91 13.77 -20.07
CA THR A 8 -4.05 14.76 -19.42
C THR A 8 -4.51 14.96 -17.98
N SER A 9 -3.96 14.17 -17.04
CA SER A 9 -4.23 14.40 -15.62
C SER A 9 -3.47 15.65 -15.15
N LYS A 10 -4.19 16.64 -14.65
CA LYS A 10 -3.62 17.81 -13.97
C LYS A 10 -3.23 17.40 -12.56
N SER A 11 -2.03 17.76 -12.12
CA SER A 11 -1.57 17.49 -10.75
C SER A 11 -1.33 18.78 -10.00
N VAL A 12 -1.68 18.79 -8.71
CA VAL A 12 -1.59 19.97 -7.85
C VAL A 12 -0.84 19.60 -6.58
N PHE A 13 0.14 20.42 -6.21
CA PHE A 13 0.81 20.38 -4.92
C PHE A 13 0.51 21.67 -4.16
N GLU A 14 0.12 21.55 -2.89
CA GLU A 14 -0.18 22.67 -2.00
C GLU A 14 0.56 22.51 -0.66
N PHE A 15 1.05 23.62 -0.13
CA PHE A 15 1.76 23.68 1.14
C PHE A 15 1.36 24.94 1.90
N THR A 16 0.94 24.79 3.15
CA THR A 16 0.54 25.93 3.99
C THR A 16 1.75 26.53 4.69
N ILE A 17 2.01 27.80 4.43
CA ILE A 17 3.03 28.60 5.11
C ILE A 17 2.36 29.32 6.29
N LEU A 18 2.91 29.12 7.48
CA LEU A 18 2.48 29.83 8.69
C LEU A 18 3.32 31.08 8.90
N ASN A 19 2.68 32.16 9.32
CA ASN A 19 3.27 33.47 9.61
C ASN A 19 4.25 33.95 8.53
N PRO A 20 3.84 34.08 7.24
CA PRO A 20 4.76 34.34 6.13
C PRO A 20 5.56 35.65 6.30
N SER A 21 5.02 36.64 7.01
CA SER A 21 5.67 37.92 7.29
C SER A 21 6.83 37.83 8.30
N LYS A 22 6.87 36.77 9.14
CA LYS A 22 7.93 36.58 10.15
C LYS A 22 9.15 35.83 9.59
N LEU A 23 9.06 35.30 8.37
CA LEU A 23 10.16 34.57 7.74
C LEU A 23 11.31 35.54 7.39
N SER A 24 12.50 35.23 7.90
CA SER A 24 13.73 35.99 7.61
C SER A 24 14.57 35.37 6.48
N LYS A 25 14.31 34.10 6.15
CA LYS A 25 15.01 33.33 5.12
C LYS A 25 14.01 32.77 4.10
N PRO A 26 14.46 32.44 2.88
CA PRO A 26 13.72 31.59 1.95
C PRO A 26 13.17 30.35 2.62
N LEU A 27 11.90 30.05 2.39
CA LEU A 27 11.25 28.81 2.79
C LEU A 27 11.23 27.86 1.60
N TYR A 28 11.62 26.61 1.84
CA TYR A 28 11.55 25.53 0.87
C TYR A 28 10.51 24.52 1.36
N THR A 29 9.64 24.11 0.45
CA THR A 29 8.66 23.05 0.69
C THR A 29 9.35 21.67 0.71
N PRO A 30 8.70 20.62 1.24
CA PRO A 30 9.14 19.25 0.96
C PRO A 30 9.21 18.99 -0.55
N PRO A 31 10.17 18.20 -1.03
CA PRO A 31 10.18 17.74 -2.42
C PRO A 31 8.89 17.00 -2.78
N PHE A 32 8.44 17.18 -4.02
CA PHE A 32 7.32 16.47 -4.60
C PHE A 32 7.66 16.07 -6.04
N ALA A 33 6.80 15.29 -6.69
CA ALA A 33 7.12 14.71 -7.99
C ALA A 33 5.94 14.74 -8.94
N THR A 34 6.24 14.85 -10.24
CA THR A 34 5.26 14.67 -11.32
C THR A 34 5.43 13.33 -12.05
N ALA A 35 6.56 12.63 -11.85
CA ALA A 35 6.85 11.27 -12.33
C ALA A 35 7.86 10.58 -11.40
N ASN A 36 8.04 9.25 -11.51
CA ASN A 36 8.93 8.45 -10.63
C ASN A 36 10.38 8.97 -10.53
N HIS A 37 10.84 9.73 -11.53
CA HIS A 37 12.18 10.32 -11.57
C HIS A 37 12.16 11.82 -11.89
N MET A 38 11.05 12.50 -11.61
CA MET A 38 10.90 13.93 -11.92
C MET A 38 10.45 14.68 -10.68
N PHE A 39 11.44 15.16 -9.93
CA PHE A 39 11.27 15.80 -8.63
C PHE A 39 11.36 17.32 -8.73
N TRP A 40 10.61 17.97 -7.85
CA TRP A 40 10.40 19.40 -7.79
C TRP A 40 10.38 19.87 -6.35
N GLN A 41 10.62 21.16 -6.14
CA GLN A 41 10.50 21.82 -4.85
C GLN A 41 10.06 23.26 -5.06
N LEU A 42 9.08 23.72 -4.28
CA LEU A 42 8.71 25.14 -4.25
C LEU A 42 9.57 25.90 -3.24
N ARG A 43 9.93 27.12 -3.63
CA ARG A 43 10.64 28.10 -2.80
C ARG A 43 9.81 29.38 -2.70
N PHE A 44 9.63 29.86 -1.48
CA PHE A 44 9.00 31.13 -1.15
C PHE A 44 10.01 32.07 -0.52
N ASP A 45 10.22 33.23 -1.13
CA ASP A 45 11.09 34.25 -0.55
C ASP A 45 10.22 35.37 0.04
N PRO A 46 10.26 35.56 1.37
CA PRO A 46 9.52 36.63 2.03
C PRO A 46 10.13 38.00 1.75
N LYS A 47 11.38 38.10 1.27
CA LYS A 47 12.05 39.37 0.96
C LYS A 47 12.74 39.28 -0.39
N PHE A 48 12.54 40.29 -1.22
CA PHE A 48 13.25 40.43 -2.48
C PHE A 48 14.67 40.98 -2.21
N ILE A 49 15.69 40.28 -2.70
CA ILE A 49 17.10 40.58 -2.39
C ILE A 49 17.59 41.89 -3.05
N GLU A 50 16.95 42.36 -4.12
CA GLU A 50 17.40 43.54 -4.90
C GLU A 50 16.40 44.72 -4.88
N GLY A 51 16.08 45.23 -3.69
CA GLY A 51 15.68 46.64 -3.54
C GLY A 51 14.18 46.98 -3.56
N ASN A 52 13.27 46.01 -3.42
CA ASN A 52 11.87 46.34 -3.10
C ASN A 52 11.24 45.28 -2.18
N ASP A 53 11.19 45.60 -0.89
CA ASP A 53 10.65 44.73 0.17
C ASP A 53 9.11 44.63 0.16
N GLU A 54 8.42 45.23 -0.82
CA GLU A 54 6.95 45.21 -0.92
C GLU A 54 6.40 43.87 -1.45
N TYR A 55 7.22 43.09 -2.16
CA TYR A 55 6.78 41.85 -2.83
C TYR A 55 7.44 40.61 -2.24
N CYS A 56 6.72 39.49 -2.27
CA CYS A 56 7.30 38.16 -2.09
C CYS A 56 7.66 37.55 -3.45
N SER A 57 8.61 36.61 -3.46
CA SER A 57 8.95 35.81 -4.63
C SER A 57 8.49 34.37 -4.47
N VAL A 58 8.15 33.72 -5.58
CA VAL A 58 7.85 32.29 -5.62
C VAL A 58 8.58 31.66 -6.80
N PHE A 59 9.24 30.54 -6.54
CA PHE A 59 9.96 29.76 -7.55
C PHE A 59 9.63 28.28 -7.45
N LEU A 60 9.73 27.61 -8.59
CA LEU A 60 9.75 26.18 -8.75
C LEU A 60 11.18 25.77 -9.08
N GLY A 61 11.75 24.90 -8.26
CA GLY A 61 13.03 24.24 -8.51
C GLY A 61 12.80 22.83 -9.04
N ALA A 62 13.48 22.47 -10.11
CA ALA A 62 13.70 21.08 -10.49
C ALA A 62 14.82 20.53 -9.62
N ILE A 63 14.60 19.35 -9.02
CA ILE A 63 15.66 18.57 -8.39
C ILE A 63 16.17 17.61 -9.47
N PRO A 64 17.38 17.84 -10.03
CA PRO A 64 17.88 17.04 -11.14
C PRO A 64 18.12 15.59 -10.72
N SER A 65 17.73 14.64 -11.56
CA SER A 65 18.18 13.25 -11.43
C SER A 65 19.69 13.13 -11.72
N PRO A 66 20.35 12.02 -11.35
CA PRO A 66 21.74 11.78 -11.73
C PRO A 66 21.98 11.93 -13.24
N GLN A 67 21.05 11.47 -14.07
CA GLN A 67 21.15 11.59 -15.54
C GLN A 67 21.00 13.04 -16.02
N GLU A 68 20.15 13.83 -15.35
CA GLU A 68 19.95 15.25 -15.64
C GLU A 68 21.14 16.11 -15.20
N ALA A 69 21.85 15.67 -14.15
CA ALA A 69 23.05 16.33 -13.61
C ALA A 69 24.25 16.25 -14.57
N ASP A 70 24.34 15.19 -15.39
CA ASP A 70 25.37 15.03 -16.44
C ASP A 70 25.18 15.99 -17.63
N ASN A 71 24.19 16.89 -17.55
CA ASN A 71 23.98 18.05 -18.42
C ASN A 71 23.77 17.73 -19.90
N THR A 72 23.23 16.55 -20.21
CA THR A 72 22.80 16.21 -21.58
C THR A 72 21.39 16.74 -21.84
N THR A 73 21.19 17.42 -22.97
CA THR A 73 19.88 18.00 -23.35
C THR A 73 18.78 16.94 -23.45
N ALA A 74 19.13 15.71 -23.83
CA ALA A 74 18.20 14.60 -23.91
C ALA A 74 17.58 14.22 -22.55
N ALA A 75 18.32 14.36 -21.45
CA ALA A 75 17.81 14.06 -20.11
C ALA A 75 16.70 15.03 -19.66
N TRP A 76 16.76 16.29 -20.10
CA TRP A 76 15.79 17.35 -19.77
C TRP A 76 14.57 17.39 -20.69
N ALA A 77 14.59 16.64 -21.80
CA ALA A 77 13.54 16.64 -22.82
C ALA A 77 12.17 16.23 -22.26
N LYS A 78 12.12 15.41 -21.20
CA LYS A 78 10.84 15.04 -20.56
C LYS A 78 10.23 16.21 -19.79
N ARG A 79 11.05 16.96 -19.05
CA ARG A 79 10.58 18.12 -18.27
C ARG A 79 10.06 19.22 -19.18
N SER A 80 10.71 19.47 -20.31
CA SER A 80 10.33 20.56 -21.24
C SER A 80 8.93 20.40 -21.86
N LEU A 81 8.32 19.21 -21.77
CA LEU A 81 6.96 18.92 -22.23
C LEU A 81 5.86 19.37 -21.25
N LEU A 82 6.24 19.83 -20.06
CA LEU A 82 5.34 20.28 -19.01
C LEU A 82 5.18 21.80 -19.02
N SER A 83 4.01 22.23 -18.57
CA SER A 83 3.76 23.60 -18.11
C SER A 83 3.24 23.58 -16.67
N ALA A 84 3.53 24.64 -15.92
CA ALA A 84 3.07 24.77 -14.55
C ALA A 84 2.48 26.14 -14.28
N ARG A 85 1.56 26.19 -13.32
CA ARG A 85 0.90 27.38 -12.81
C ARG A 85 1.11 27.46 -11.31
N LEU A 86 2.01 28.35 -10.91
CA LEU A 86 2.22 28.70 -9.51
C LEU A 86 1.06 29.54 -9.01
N PHE A 87 0.69 29.39 -7.74
CA PHE A 87 -0.34 30.20 -7.10
C PHE A 87 -0.10 30.40 -5.60
N LEU A 88 -0.67 31.48 -5.07
CA LEU A 88 -0.90 31.69 -3.64
C LEU A 88 -2.41 31.75 -3.40
N LYS A 89 -2.90 31.10 -2.34
CA LYS A 89 -4.34 31.09 -1.97
C LYS A 89 -4.53 31.41 -0.50
N ASN A 90 -5.68 31.98 -0.17
CA ASN A 90 -6.13 32.09 1.21
C ASN A 90 -6.45 30.69 1.76
N PRO A 91 -5.92 30.28 2.94
CA PRO A 91 -6.14 28.93 3.47
C PRO A 91 -7.58 28.61 3.89
N ILE A 92 -8.39 29.64 4.18
CA ILE A 92 -9.77 29.48 4.65
C ILE A 92 -10.74 29.53 3.47
N SER A 93 -10.65 30.57 2.64
CA SER A 93 -11.58 30.74 1.52
C SER A 93 -11.18 30.00 0.25
N HIS A 94 -9.95 29.48 0.18
CA HIS A 94 -9.33 28.88 -1.02
C HIS A 94 -9.28 29.81 -2.25
N VAL A 95 -9.58 31.11 -2.09
CA VAL A 95 -9.49 32.11 -3.17
C VAL A 95 -8.02 32.38 -3.51
N GLU A 96 -7.70 32.35 -4.80
CA GLU A 96 -6.36 32.69 -5.32
C GLU A 96 -6.05 34.17 -5.11
N ILE A 97 -4.94 34.45 -4.44
CA ILE A 97 -4.39 35.79 -4.20
C ILE A 97 -3.62 36.25 -5.45
N ASP A 98 -2.75 35.40 -5.99
CA ASP A 98 -1.99 35.67 -7.23
C ASP A 98 -1.55 34.35 -7.88
N LYS A 99 -1.20 34.40 -9.18
CA LYS A 99 -0.78 33.24 -9.97
C LYS A 99 0.19 33.58 -11.09
N TYR A 100 0.98 32.59 -11.50
CA TYR A 100 1.94 32.72 -12.60
C TYR A 100 2.11 31.41 -13.36
N SER A 101 1.90 31.44 -14.68
CA SER A 101 2.09 30.29 -15.56
C SER A 101 3.45 30.34 -16.25
N MET A 102 4.08 29.18 -16.43
CA MET A 102 5.39 29.01 -17.07
C MET A 102 5.48 27.69 -17.83
N THR A 103 6.35 27.64 -18.84
CA THR A 103 6.78 26.42 -19.54
C THR A 103 8.11 25.95 -19.00
N MET A 104 8.37 24.64 -19.05
CA MET A 104 9.61 24.05 -18.49
C MET A 104 10.75 23.93 -19.52
N ASN A 105 10.61 24.53 -20.70
CA ASN A 105 11.57 24.42 -21.80
C ASN A 105 12.96 25.02 -21.51
N ASN A 106 13.05 25.94 -20.54
CA ASN A 106 14.31 26.60 -20.17
C ASN A 106 15.03 25.93 -18.98
N TYR A 107 14.49 24.84 -18.44
CA TYR A 107 15.16 24.14 -17.35
C TYR A 107 16.38 23.35 -17.85
N SER A 108 17.48 23.44 -17.10
CA SER A 108 18.71 22.70 -17.37
C SER A 108 19.45 22.43 -16.06
N ALA A 109 20.54 21.65 -16.09
CA ALA A 109 21.34 21.40 -14.89
C ALA A 109 21.89 22.71 -14.29
N LYS A 110 22.22 23.68 -15.16
CA LYS A 110 22.70 25.02 -14.75
C LYS A 110 21.57 25.92 -14.25
N GLU A 111 20.42 25.89 -14.91
CA GLU A 111 19.27 26.75 -14.63
C GLU A 111 18.04 25.92 -14.28
N HIS A 112 18.06 25.32 -13.10
CA HIS A 112 17.04 24.38 -12.64
C HIS A 112 15.97 25.04 -11.75
N THR A 113 15.92 26.38 -11.64
CA THR A 113 14.92 27.08 -10.82
C THR A 113 14.33 28.26 -11.57
N TRP A 114 13.00 28.28 -11.72
CA TRP A 114 12.27 29.34 -12.42
C TRP A 114 11.05 29.79 -11.65
N GLY A 115 10.65 31.05 -11.79
CA GLY A 115 9.61 31.66 -10.98
C GLY A 115 9.44 33.15 -11.21
N ARG A 116 8.73 33.80 -10.30
CA ARG A 116 8.47 35.24 -10.36
C ARG A 116 9.03 35.92 -9.10
N ARG A 117 9.98 36.82 -9.32
CA ARG A 117 10.63 37.65 -8.28
C ARG A 117 9.67 38.63 -7.60
N LYS A 118 8.72 39.19 -8.37
CA LYS A 118 7.64 40.03 -7.84
C LYS A 118 6.33 39.28 -8.01
N PHE A 119 6.15 38.24 -7.20
CA PHE A 119 5.01 37.33 -7.35
C PHE A 119 3.73 37.97 -6.86
N CYS A 120 3.70 38.40 -5.61
CA CYS A 120 2.53 39.01 -4.97
C CYS A 120 2.99 40.13 -4.00
N LYS A 121 2.16 41.15 -3.81
CA LYS A 121 2.37 42.17 -2.78
C LYS A 121 2.15 41.57 -1.40
N LYS A 122 3.03 41.88 -0.45
CA LYS A 122 2.91 41.39 0.94
C LYS A 122 1.62 41.85 1.63
N SER A 123 1.14 43.04 1.28
CA SER A 123 -0.10 43.60 1.82
C SER A 123 -1.35 42.77 1.46
N ALA A 124 -1.27 41.92 0.43
CA ALA A 124 -2.35 41.02 0.04
C ALA A 124 -2.31 39.66 0.79
N LEU A 125 -1.21 39.38 1.51
CA LEU A 125 -1.06 38.14 2.27
C LEU A 125 -1.67 38.28 3.66
N SER A 126 -2.28 37.21 4.15
CA SER A 126 -2.67 37.12 5.55
C SER A 126 -1.43 37.07 6.46
N HIS A 127 -1.56 37.64 7.65
CA HIS A 127 -0.50 37.61 8.67
C HIS A 127 -0.30 36.20 9.24
N ASP A 128 -1.36 35.39 9.28
CA ASP A 128 -1.35 34.09 9.97
C ASP A 128 -0.89 32.96 9.08
N SER A 129 -1.41 32.87 7.84
CA SER A 129 -1.07 31.77 6.93
C SER A 129 -1.44 32.03 5.47
N VAL A 130 -0.75 31.35 4.55
CA VAL A 130 -1.03 31.35 3.11
C VAL A 130 -0.75 29.98 2.51
N ILE A 131 -1.56 29.53 1.55
CA ILE A 131 -1.27 28.31 0.78
C ILE A 131 -0.40 28.69 -0.41
N LEU A 132 0.77 28.07 -0.52
CA LEU A 132 1.62 28.07 -1.70
C LEU A 132 1.38 26.79 -2.50
N GLY A 133 1.18 26.91 -3.80
CA GLY A 133 1.02 25.72 -4.63
C GLY A 133 1.44 25.88 -6.09
N VAL A 134 1.40 24.75 -6.78
CA VAL A 134 1.68 24.61 -8.19
C VAL A 134 0.72 23.60 -8.82
N GLU A 135 0.20 23.93 -9.99
CA GLU A 135 -0.57 23.03 -10.85
C GLU A 135 0.26 22.71 -12.09
N PHE A 136 0.44 21.44 -12.43
CA PHE A 136 1.02 21.00 -13.71
C PHE A 136 -0.08 20.60 -14.69
N ASP A 137 0.13 20.89 -15.97
CA ASP A 137 -0.76 20.47 -17.05
C ASP A 137 -0.78 18.95 -17.28
N LYS A 138 0.32 18.28 -16.91
CA LYS A 138 0.50 16.84 -16.99
C LYS A 138 1.27 16.34 -15.78
N ALA A 139 0.86 15.20 -15.25
CA ALA A 139 1.66 14.39 -14.35
C ALA A 139 1.41 12.90 -14.60
N GLU A 140 2.46 12.11 -14.41
CA GLU A 140 2.44 10.64 -14.40
C GLU A 140 2.12 10.10 -13.00
N ILE A 141 2.37 10.89 -11.94
CA ILE A 141 2.00 10.56 -10.57
C ILE A 141 0.53 10.91 -10.35
N GLY A 142 -0.28 9.85 -10.23
CA GLY A 142 -1.74 9.84 -10.41
C GLY A 142 -2.17 8.79 -11.45
N LEU A 143 -1.24 8.33 -12.30
CA LEU A 143 -1.43 7.31 -13.33
C LEU A 143 -0.57 6.06 -13.13
N SER A 144 0.11 5.89 -11.99
CA SER A 144 0.67 4.59 -11.61
C SER A 144 -0.43 3.63 -11.11
N ARG A 145 -1.41 3.35 -11.97
CA ARG A 145 -1.60 1.94 -12.30
C ARG A 145 -0.43 1.64 -13.21
N HIS A 146 0.57 0.91 -12.71
CA HIS A 146 1.62 0.39 -13.57
C HIS A 146 0.98 -0.42 -14.72
N THR A 147 0.72 0.21 -15.87
CA THR A 147 0.39 -0.47 -17.12
C THR A 147 1.49 -0.30 -18.17
N ALA A 148 2.48 0.55 -17.90
CA ALA A 148 3.79 0.37 -18.50
C ALA A 148 4.48 -0.79 -17.78
N THR A 149 4.10 -2.01 -18.13
CA THR A 149 5.04 -3.11 -18.10
C THR A 149 6.27 -2.62 -18.87
N LEU A 150 7.36 -2.34 -18.16
CA LEU A 150 8.65 -2.90 -18.60
C LEU A 150 8.36 -4.36 -19.02
N PRO A 151 9.13 -5.03 -19.87
CA PRO A 151 9.21 -6.48 -19.71
C PRO A 151 9.85 -6.72 -18.33
N GLY A 152 9.14 -6.37 -17.25
CA GLY A 152 9.40 -6.79 -15.90
C GLY A 152 9.31 -8.28 -16.05
N GLU A 153 10.45 -8.91 -15.85
CA GLU A 153 10.65 -10.33 -16.06
C GLU A 153 9.39 -11.05 -15.61
N ILE A 154 8.59 -11.47 -16.59
CA ILE A 154 7.42 -12.29 -16.33
C ILE A 154 8.07 -13.53 -15.77
N ILE A 155 7.90 -13.78 -14.46
CA ILE A 155 8.37 -15.01 -13.83
C ILE A 155 7.92 -16.13 -14.77
N PRO A 156 8.86 -16.89 -15.36
CA PRO A 156 8.54 -17.87 -16.38
C PRO A 156 7.42 -18.80 -15.87
N LYS A 157 6.44 -19.08 -16.73
CA LYS A 157 5.25 -19.84 -16.32
C LYS A 157 5.61 -21.23 -15.81
N ASP A 158 6.61 -21.85 -16.42
CA ASP A 158 7.22 -23.11 -16.01
C ASP A 158 7.80 -23.03 -14.59
N LEU A 159 8.40 -21.90 -14.19
CA LEU A 159 8.86 -21.71 -12.81
C LEU A 159 7.70 -21.58 -11.81
N LEU A 160 6.64 -20.85 -12.20
CA LEU A 160 5.43 -20.75 -11.37
C LEU A 160 4.76 -22.11 -11.20
N GLU A 161 4.60 -22.86 -12.29
CA GLU A 161 4.05 -24.21 -12.30
C GLU A 161 4.90 -25.17 -11.46
N ALA A 162 6.22 -25.13 -11.60
CA ALA A 162 7.14 -25.97 -10.84
C ALA A 162 7.10 -25.70 -9.34
N TRP A 163 6.91 -24.45 -8.90
CA TRP A 163 6.77 -24.14 -7.47
C TRP A 163 5.38 -24.45 -6.94
N GLN A 164 4.33 -24.28 -7.75
CA GLN A 164 2.98 -24.66 -7.35
C GLN A 164 2.78 -26.17 -7.28
N SER A 165 3.43 -26.96 -8.16
CA SER A 165 3.30 -28.43 -8.14
C SER A 165 3.79 -29.04 -6.83
N GLN A 166 4.78 -28.41 -6.18
CA GLN A 166 5.30 -28.86 -4.88
C GLN A 166 4.21 -28.95 -3.80
N LEU A 167 3.15 -28.13 -3.91
CA LEU A 167 2.04 -28.17 -2.94
C LEU A 167 1.19 -29.45 -3.03
N THR A 168 1.44 -30.29 -4.03
CA THR A 168 0.77 -31.57 -4.28
C THR A 168 1.72 -32.77 -4.23
N GLU A 169 3.01 -32.55 -3.95
CA GLU A 169 4.04 -33.59 -4.00
C GLU A 169 4.48 -34.04 -2.60
N PRO A 170 3.95 -35.16 -2.07
CA PRO A 170 4.27 -35.63 -0.71
C PRO A 170 5.74 -36.02 -0.52
N GLN A 171 6.43 -36.40 -1.58
CA GLN A 171 7.80 -36.93 -1.55
C GLN A 171 8.85 -35.89 -1.14
N ILE A 172 8.57 -34.61 -1.39
CA ILE A 172 9.50 -33.49 -1.16
C ILE A 172 9.04 -32.56 -0.02
N ALA A 173 7.89 -32.87 0.57
CA ALA A 173 7.28 -32.10 1.64
C ALA A 173 7.79 -32.55 3.01
N ASP A 174 7.95 -31.58 3.92
CA ASP A 174 8.29 -31.81 5.32
C ASP A 174 7.15 -31.38 6.27
N VAL A 175 6.10 -30.75 5.73
CA VAL A 175 4.88 -30.34 6.44
C VAL A 175 3.66 -30.60 5.56
N GLU A 176 2.54 -30.96 6.19
CA GLU A 176 1.22 -31.08 5.55
C GLU A 176 0.17 -30.31 6.34
N PHE A 177 -0.81 -29.79 5.62
CA PHE A 177 -1.95 -29.08 6.18
C PHE A 177 -3.24 -29.79 5.77
N ASN A 178 -4.11 -30.09 6.75
CA ASN A 178 -5.46 -30.59 6.49
C ASN A 178 -6.43 -29.41 6.55
N VAL A 179 -7.10 -29.11 5.44
CA VAL A 179 -8.03 -27.98 5.29
C VAL A 179 -9.29 -28.46 4.58
N ASP A 180 -10.45 -28.36 5.24
CA ASP A 180 -11.73 -28.87 4.71
C ASP A 180 -11.67 -30.33 4.22
N GLY A 181 -10.91 -31.19 4.92
CA GLY A 181 -10.69 -32.59 4.52
C GLY A 181 -9.76 -32.79 3.32
N HIS A 182 -9.14 -31.73 2.81
CA HIS A 182 -8.11 -31.78 1.77
C HIS A 182 -6.72 -31.67 2.39
N THR A 183 -5.77 -32.46 1.91
CA THR A 183 -4.37 -32.38 2.32
C THR A 183 -3.59 -31.50 1.35
N ILE A 184 -2.87 -30.52 1.87
CA ILE A 184 -1.93 -29.67 1.12
C ILE A 184 -0.53 -29.91 1.66
N TYR A 185 0.41 -30.23 0.78
CA TYR A 185 1.81 -30.45 1.14
C TYR A 185 2.59 -29.14 1.05
N ALA A 186 3.64 -28.96 1.85
CA ALA A 186 4.50 -27.79 1.74
C ALA A 186 5.92 -28.03 2.31
N ASN A 187 6.76 -27.01 2.17
CA ASN A 187 8.12 -26.94 2.66
C ASN A 187 8.23 -25.88 3.78
N SER A 188 8.50 -26.33 5.00
CA SER A 188 8.57 -25.52 6.21
C SER A 188 9.60 -24.39 6.10
N ALA A 189 10.71 -24.60 5.38
CA ALA A 189 11.76 -23.59 5.22
C ALA A 189 11.31 -22.42 4.33
N ILE A 190 10.56 -22.70 3.25
CA ILE A 190 9.97 -21.66 2.40
C ILE A 190 8.96 -20.83 3.22
N LEU A 191 8.06 -21.51 3.94
CA LEU A 191 7.04 -20.86 4.75
C LEU A 191 7.65 -20.01 5.87
N ALA A 192 8.61 -20.57 6.63
CA ALA A 192 9.31 -19.88 7.70
C ALA A 192 10.11 -18.66 7.22
N LYS A 193 10.60 -18.66 5.98
CA LYS A 193 11.29 -17.50 5.41
C LYS A 193 10.35 -16.37 5.00
N ARG A 194 9.07 -16.67 4.79
CA ARG A 194 8.11 -15.75 4.15
C ARG A 194 6.88 -15.41 4.99
N SER A 195 6.74 -16.02 6.16
CA SER A 195 5.71 -15.75 7.14
C SER A 195 6.34 -15.81 8.52
N GLU A 196 6.20 -14.73 9.28
CA GLU A 196 6.69 -14.68 10.66
C GLU A 196 5.92 -15.68 11.55
N TYR A 197 4.64 -15.91 11.24
CA TYR A 197 3.84 -16.93 11.90
C TYR A 197 4.47 -18.32 11.74
N PHE A 198 4.71 -18.75 10.51
CA PHE A 198 5.30 -20.06 10.23
C PHE A 198 6.74 -20.17 10.75
N GLN A 199 7.50 -19.07 10.74
CA GLN A 199 8.83 -19.03 11.34
C GLN A 199 8.79 -19.38 12.82
N ARG A 200 7.84 -18.81 13.57
CA ARG A 200 7.66 -19.05 15.00
C ARG A 200 7.11 -20.45 15.26
N MET A 201 6.15 -20.88 14.46
CA MET A 201 5.52 -22.20 14.53
C MET A 201 6.54 -23.34 14.38
N PHE A 202 7.43 -23.25 13.38
CA PHE A 202 8.47 -24.26 13.13
C PHE A 202 9.74 -24.04 13.96
N GLY A 203 9.89 -22.88 14.61
CA GLY A 203 11.07 -22.50 15.41
C GLY A 203 11.15 -23.12 16.81
N GLY A 204 10.23 -24.01 17.21
CA GLY A 204 10.37 -24.84 18.41
C GLY A 204 9.86 -24.23 19.73
N LYS A 205 9.06 -23.16 19.70
CA LYS A 205 8.51 -22.50 20.91
C LYS A 205 7.02 -22.77 21.16
N TRP A 206 6.37 -23.56 20.31
CA TRP A 206 4.94 -23.88 20.41
C TRP A 206 4.71 -25.35 20.73
N SER A 207 3.58 -25.66 21.37
CA SER A 207 3.22 -27.00 21.82
C SER A 207 3.19 -28.04 20.69
N GLU A 208 2.94 -27.62 19.45
CA GLU A 208 2.96 -28.47 18.25
C GLU A 208 4.37 -28.97 17.88
N SER A 209 5.42 -28.16 18.11
CA SER A 209 6.81 -28.55 17.84
C SER A 209 7.32 -29.63 18.82
N THR A 210 6.63 -29.81 19.94
CA THR A 210 7.02 -30.75 21.01
C THR A 210 6.58 -32.19 20.73
N ALA A 211 5.60 -32.40 19.85
CA ALA A 211 5.15 -33.75 19.48
C ALA A 211 6.27 -34.55 18.76
N THR A 212 7.13 -33.86 17.99
CA THR A 212 8.30 -34.45 17.32
C THR A 212 9.54 -34.55 18.22
N SER A 213 9.56 -33.80 19.33
CA SER A 213 10.69 -33.78 20.29
C SER A 213 10.72 -34.99 21.24
N SER A 214 9.64 -35.78 21.30
CA SER A 214 9.47 -36.87 22.27
C SER A 214 10.16 -38.18 21.86
N LEU A 215 10.69 -38.28 20.64
CA LEU A 215 11.35 -39.49 20.12
C LEU A 215 12.88 -39.50 20.28
N SER A 216 13.50 -38.46 20.87
CA SER A 216 14.95 -38.35 21.02
C SER A 216 15.50 -38.72 22.41
N LYS A 217 14.67 -39.22 23.33
CA LYS A 217 15.12 -39.67 24.66
C LYS A 217 15.16 -41.19 24.79
N ILE A 218 15.98 -41.88 24.00
CA ILE A 218 16.42 -43.24 24.34
C ILE A 218 17.92 -43.38 24.07
N ASN A 219 18.63 -43.77 25.14
CA ASN A 219 20.03 -44.20 25.26
C ASN A 219 21.14 -43.13 25.26
N ASP A 220 21.33 -42.52 26.43
CA ASP A 220 22.68 -42.36 26.97
C ASP A 220 22.87 -43.40 28.08
N SER A 221 23.62 -44.45 27.77
CA SER A 221 24.16 -45.40 28.76
C SER A 221 25.60 -45.69 28.38
N GLN A 222 26.48 -45.03 29.12
CA GLN A 222 27.85 -45.39 29.49
C GLN A 222 28.59 -46.40 28.59
N THR A 223 29.72 -45.97 28.02
CA THR A 223 31.02 -46.62 28.30
C THR A 223 32.19 -45.76 27.84
N SER A 224 33.17 -45.69 28.73
CA SER A 224 34.51 -45.13 28.61
C SER A 224 35.40 -45.94 27.67
N GLU A 225 36.29 -45.29 26.90
CA GLU A 225 37.74 -45.57 26.86
C GLU A 225 38.52 -44.62 25.90
N THR A 226 39.81 -44.46 26.21
CA THR A 226 40.81 -43.46 25.78
C THR A 226 41.42 -43.65 24.37
N PRO A 227 42.21 -42.68 23.84
CA PRO A 227 42.44 -42.52 22.40
C PRO A 227 43.70 -43.24 21.89
N SER A 228 43.66 -43.71 20.64
CA SER A 228 44.87 -44.03 19.87
C SER A 228 44.66 -43.82 18.37
N SER A 229 45.68 -43.17 17.81
CA SER A 229 45.86 -42.68 16.45
C SER A 229 45.64 -43.72 15.35
N SER A 230 44.80 -43.40 14.35
CA SER A 230 45.09 -43.67 12.93
C SER A 230 43.94 -43.20 12.02
N THR A 231 44.31 -42.41 11.02
CA THR A 231 43.51 -41.93 9.89
C THR A 231 42.66 -43.03 9.23
N ILE A 232 41.33 -42.91 9.33
CA ILE A 232 40.38 -43.42 8.33
C ILE A 232 39.36 -42.31 8.10
N VAL A 233 39.32 -41.82 6.87
CA VAL A 233 38.30 -40.90 6.37
C VAL A 233 37.00 -41.72 6.27
N HIS A 234 36.20 -41.72 7.33
CA HIS A 234 34.88 -42.33 7.29
C HIS A 234 33.92 -41.30 6.70
N PHE A 235 33.41 -41.60 5.50
CA PHE A 235 32.22 -40.97 4.95
C PHE A 235 31.09 -41.15 5.97
N GLY A 236 30.84 -40.11 6.76
CA GLY A 236 29.81 -40.08 7.78
C GLY A 236 28.44 -40.14 7.13
N GLN A 237 27.83 -41.31 7.29
CA GLN A 237 26.42 -41.64 7.09
C GLN A 237 25.50 -40.42 6.99
N GLU A 238 24.98 -40.20 5.79
CA GLU A 238 23.70 -39.52 5.57
C GLU A 238 22.63 -40.40 6.23
N SER A 239 22.44 -40.24 7.54
CA SER A 239 21.31 -40.80 8.24
C SER A 239 20.07 -40.15 7.64
N ALA A 240 19.39 -40.88 6.76
CA ALA A 240 18.10 -40.54 6.22
C ALA A 240 17.20 -40.08 7.37
N ARG A 241 17.02 -38.76 7.49
CA ARG A 241 15.92 -38.21 8.28
C ARG A 241 14.68 -38.65 7.53
N ILE A 242 14.09 -39.76 7.97
CA ILE A 242 12.67 -40.00 7.77
C ILE A 242 11.99 -38.88 8.56
N MET A 243 11.85 -37.70 7.92
CA MET A 243 11.09 -36.60 8.48
C MET A 243 9.65 -37.07 8.46
N ALA A 244 9.11 -37.41 9.62
CA ALA A 244 7.66 -37.47 9.77
C ALA A 244 7.12 -36.10 9.31
N ILE A 245 6.30 -36.09 8.27
CA ILE A 245 5.63 -34.88 7.80
C ILE A 245 4.79 -34.38 8.97
N ALA A 246 5.05 -33.16 9.43
CA ALA A 246 4.28 -32.60 10.53
C ALA A 246 2.90 -32.18 9.99
N ALA A 247 1.85 -32.88 10.42
CA ALA A 247 0.47 -32.59 10.02
C ALA A 247 -0.15 -31.50 10.91
N HIS A 248 -0.77 -30.50 10.28
CA HIS A 248 -1.45 -29.40 10.97
C HIS A 248 -2.86 -29.20 10.43
N ASP A 249 -3.84 -29.15 11.32
CA ASP A 249 -5.24 -28.93 10.94
C ASP A 249 -5.55 -27.43 10.88
N VAL A 250 -6.11 -26.98 9.76
CA VAL A 250 -6.60 -25.61 9.56
C VAL A 250 -8.12 -25.65 9.48
N THR A 251 -8.77 -25.05 10.48
CA THR A 251 -10.23 -25.12 10.64
C THR A 251 -10.94 -23.79 10.40
N ASP A 252 -10.19 -22.71 10.20
CA ASP A 252 -10.72 -21.34 10.19
C ASP A 252 -10.68 -20.67 8.82
N PHE A 253 -10.17 -21.35 7.79
CA PHE A 253 -10.18 -20.89 6.41
C PHE A 253 -10.61 -21.98 5.46
N HIS A 254 -11.30 -21.59 4.39
CA HIS A 254 -11.65 -22.49 3.31
C HIS A 254 -10.39 -22.96 2.57
N TYR A 255 -10.41 -24.20 2.07
CA TYR A 255 -9.32 -24.83 1.32
C TYR A 255 -8.71 -23.90 0.25
N THR A 256 -9.54 -23.28 -0.58
CA THR A 256 -9.06 -22.41 -1.67
C THR A 256 -8.41 -21.13 -1.17
N THR A 257 -8.88 -20.57 -0.05
CA THR A 257 -8.27 -19.39 0.61
C THR A 257 -6.87 -19.74 1.09
N PHE A 258 -6.75 -20.84 1.84
CA PHE A 258 -5.46 -21.26 2.39
C PHE A 258 -4.48 -21.70 1.30
N LEU A 259 -4.96 -22.42 0.28
CA LEU A 259 -4.15 -22.81 -0.86
C LEU A 259 -3.62 -21.58 -1.63
N GLU A 260 -4.45 -20.56 -1.88
CA GLU A 260 -4.00 -19.34 -2.57
C GLU A 260 -2.96 -18.58 -1.75
N MET A 261 -3.11 -18.54 -0.42
CA MET A 261 -2.08 -18.00 0.48
C MET A 261 -0.75 -18.78 0.37
N LEU A 262 -0.78 -20.11 0.36
CA LEU A 262 0.42 -20.92 0.18
C LEU A 262 1.04 -20.69 -1.20
N LYS A 263 0.24 -20.66 -2.27
CA LYS A 263 0.72 -20.31 -3.61
C LYS A 263 1.40 -18.95 -3.63
N PHE A 264 0.87 -17.97 -2.90
CA PHE A 264 1.52 -16.67 -2.76
C PHE A 264 2.89 -16.77 -2.08
N LEU A 265 3.02 -17.54 -1.00
CA LEU A 265 4.31 -17.77 -0.34
C LEU A 265 5.32 -18.44 -1.28
N TYR A 266 4.89 -19.33 -2.15
CA TYR A 266 5.79 -19.95 -3.12
C TYR A 266 6.15 -18.99 -4.26
N THR A 267 5.17 -18.33 -4.85
CA THR A 267 5.31 -17.69 -6.17
C THR A 267 5.35 -16.16 -6.14
N ASN A 268 5.02 -15.54 -5.01
CA ASN A 268 4.78 -14.11 -4.88
C ASN A 268 3.66 -13.57 -5.79
N LYS A 269 2.73 -14.44 -6.21
CA LYS A 269 1.56 -14.12 -7.03
C LYS A 269 0.29 -14.44 -6.26
N VAL A 270 -0.72 -13.58 -6.42
CA VAL A 270 -2.06 -13.75 -5.86
C VAL A 270 -3.07 -13.29 -6.90
N THR A 271 -4.16 -14.05 -7.03
CA THR A 271 -5.32 -13.65 -7.83
C THR A 271 -6.52 -13.44 -6.94
N PHE A 272 -7.08 -12.23 -6.96
CA PHE A 272 -8.30 -11.91 -6.22
C PHE A 272 -9.52 -12.25 -7.07
N ASN A 273 -10.48 -12.96 -6.48
CA ASN A 273 -11.75 -13.29 -7.13
C ASN A 273 -12.91 -12.97 -6.19
N ASN A 274 -13.73 -12.00 -6.59
CA ASN A 274 -14.90 -11.55 -5.82
C ASN A 274 -16.22 -12.15 -6.32
N ALA A 275 -16.17 -13.24 -7.09
CA ALA A 275 -17.37 -14.00 -7.40
C ALA A 275 -18.01 -14.54 -6.11
N ALA A 276 -19.34 -14.59 -6.06
CA ALA A 276 -20.08 -14.94 -4.84
C ALA A 276 -19.79 -16.36 -4.31
N ASP A 277 -19.34 -17.25 -5.19
CA ASP A 277 -18.94 -18.64 -4.90
C ASP A 277 -17.43 -18.79 -4.62
N SER A 278 -16.67 -17.71 -4.67
CA SER A 278 -15.23 -17.72 -4.46
C SER A 278 -14.84 -17.36 -3.03
N HIS A 279 -13.89 -18.12 -2.46
CA HIS A 279 -13.29 -17.82 -1.16
C HIS A 279 -11.94 -17.12 -1.27
N THR A 280 -11.61 -16.54 -2.43
CA THR A 280 -10.36 -15.78 -2.66
C THR A 280 -10.62 -14.30 -2.93
N SER A 281 -11.66 -13.77 -2.31
CA SER A 281 -11.96 -12.34 -2.36
C SER A 281 -10.84 -11.51 -1.72
N SER A 282 -10.77 -10.23 -2.07
CA SER A 282 -9.78 -9.31 -1.49
C SER A 282 -9.86 -9.27 0.05
N LEU A 283 -11.06 -9.40 0.62
CA LEU A 283 -11.25 -9.44 2.08
C LEU A 283 -10.78 -10.77 2.70
N GLU A 284 -11.08 -11.91 2.07
CA GLU A 284 -10.61 -13.22 2.56
C GLU A 284 -9.08 -13.32 2.49
N MET A 285 -8.48 -12.83 1.41
CA MET A 285 -7.03 -12.74 1.27
C MET A 285 -6.39 -11.81 2.31
N PHE A 286 -7.07 -10.72 2.69
CA PHE A 286 -6.62 -9.87 3.79
C PHE A 286 -6.65 -10.60 5.13
N ARG A 287 -7.74 -11.29 5.45
CA ARG A 287 -7.93 -12.04 6.71
C ARG A 287 -6.89 -13.14 6.89
N VAL A 288 -6.67 -13.96 5.86
CA VAL A 288 -5.68 -15.04 5.92
C VAL A 288 -4.26 -14.48 6.03
N ALA A 289 -3.95 -13.40 5.30
CA ALA A 289 -2.64 -12.77 5.38
C ALA A 289 -2.36 -12.14 6.76
N ASP A 290 -3.37 -11.53 7.39
CA ASP A 290 -3.25 -10.97 8.74
C ASP A 290 -2.98 -12.07 9.77
N LYS A 291 -3.80 -13.14 9.80
CA LYS A 291 -3.61 -14.26 10.73
C LYS A 291 -2.23 -14.91 10.59
N TYR A 292 -1.77 -15.16 9.37
CA TYR A 292 -0.49 -15.80 9.10
C TYR A 292 0.68 -14.80 9.00
N LEU A 293 0.47 -13.52 9.36
CA LEU A 293 1.50 -12.48 9.41
C LEU A 293 2.30 -12.33 8.10
N ILE A 294 1.59 -12.28 6.97
CA ILE A 294 2.14 -12.15 5.62
C ILE A 294 1.92 -10.70 5.15
N GLU A 295 2.78 -9.78 5.58
CA GLU A 295 2.58 -8.34 5.42
C GLU A 295 2.42 -7.90 3.95
N ASP A 296 3.19 -8.46 3.01
CA ASP A 296 3.09 -8.09 1.59
C ASP A 296 1.71 -8.47 1.00
N LEU A 297 1.21 -9.68 1.30
CA LEU A 297 -0.12 -10.11 0.86
C LEU A 297 -1.22 -9.26 1.51
N ARG A 298 -1.08 -8.99 2.81
CA ARG A 298 -1.99 -8.17 3.60
C ARG A 298 -2.13 -6.77 2.99
N GLN A 299 -1.01 -6.13 2.65
CA GLN A 299 -1.01 -4.81 2.02
C GLN A 299 -1.66 -4.88 0.63
N ARG A 300 -1.26 -5.83 -0.22
CA ARG A 300 -1.85 -5.98 -1.57
C ARG A 300 -3.36 -6.18 -1.52
N ALA A 301 -3.84 -7.02 -0.61
CA ALA A 301 -5.26 -7.24 -0.37
C ALA A 301 -5.97 -5.96 0.08
N LYS A 302 -5.39 -5.22 1.05
CA LYS A 302 -5.89 -3.91 1.50
C LYS A 302 -6.01 -2.91 0.36
N THR A 303 -4.95 -2.75 -0.44
CA THR A 303 -4.97 -1.87 -1.62
C THR A 303 -6.04 -2.30 -2.61
N ARG A 304 -6.20 -3.62 -2.83
CA ARG A 304 -7.24 -4.15 -3.72
C ARG A 304 -8.66 -3.86 -3.23
N ILE A 305 -8.93 -4.05 -1.93
CA ILE A 305 -10.21 -3.69 -1.31
C ILE A 305 -10.54 -2.21 -1.58
N PHE A 306 -9.55 -1.32 -1.43
CA PHE A 306 -9.74 0.11 -1.65
C PHE A 306 -9.95 0.47 -3.13
N ASP A 307 -9.25 -0.20 -4.05
CA ASP A 307 -9.41 -0.04 -5.50
C ASP A 307 -10.76 -0.54 -6.01
N GLU A 308 -11.34 -1.54 -5.35
CA GLU A 308 -12.63 -2.14 -5.70
C GLU A 308 -13.82 -1.45 -5.02
N LEU A 309 -13.55 -0.62 -4.01
CA LEU A 309 -14.58 0.09 -3.27
C LEU A 309 -15.31 1.09 -4.18
N SER A 310 -16.63 0.97 -4.20
CA SER A 310 -17.51 1.74 -5.08
C SER A 310 -18.84 2.02 -4.38
N ILE A 311 -19.63 2.92 -4.96
CA ILE A 311 -20.95 3.26 -4.42
C ILE A 311 -21.83 2.01 -4.29
N SER A 312 -21.76 1.08 -5.25
CA SER A 312 -22.63 -0.10 -5.29
C SER A 312 -22.28 -1.16 -4.23
N ASN A 313 -21.02 -1.27 -3.81
CA ASN A 313 -20.57 -2.31 -2.88
C ASN A 313 -20.15 -1.79 -1.50
N ALA A 314 -20.08 -0.46 -1.29
CA ALA A 314 -19.61 0.12 -0.03
C ALA A 314 -20.44 -0.31 1.18
N ALA A 315 -21.76 -0.37 1.05
CA ALA A 315 -22.64 -0.80 2.13
C ALA A 315 -22.42 -2.29 2.46
N GLU A 316 -22.42 -3.16 1.46
CA GLU A 316 -22.19 -4.60 1.65
C GLU A 316 -20.81 -4.89 2.25
N THR A 317 -19.78 -4.16 1.82
CA THR A 317 -18.43 -4.29 2.36
C THR A 317 -18.37 -3.84 3.82
N LEU A 318 -19.06 -2.73 4.16
CA LEU A 318 -19.08 -2.19 5.52
C LEU A 318 -19.87 -3.12 6.48
N PHE A 319 -21.11 -3.46 6.13
CA PHE A 319 -21.95 -4.24 7.03
C PHE A 319 -21.65 -5.75 7.00
N GLY A 320 -21.11 -6.27 5.90
CA GLY A 320 -20.76 -7.68 5.76
C GLY A 320 -19.45 -8.11 6.43
N THR A 321 -18.77 -7.19 7.14
CA THR A 321 -17.48 -7.45 7.79
C THR A 321 -17.60 -7.31 9.30
N ASP A 322 -17.25 -8.36 10.05
CA ASP A 322 -16.97 -8.21 11.48
C ASP A 322 -15.70 -7.37 11.67
N TRP A 323 -15.81 -6.25 12.38
CA TRP A 323 -14.79 -5.19 12.40
C TRP A 323 -13.59 -5.47 13.30
N SER A 324 -12.96 -6.62 13.14
CA SER A 324 -11.65 -6.93 13.73
C SER A 324 -10.53 -6.00 13.21
N TYR A 325 -10.80 -5.22 12.17
CA TYR A 325 -9.82 -4.37 11.47
C TYR A 325 -10.29 -2.89 11.41
N PRO A 326 -10.08 -2.10 12.48
CA PRO A 326 -10.51 -0.71 12.54
C PRO A 326 -9.97 0.17 11.40
N GLU A 327 -8.76 -0.13 10.90
CA GLU A 327 -8.17 0.61 9.79
C GLU A 327 -8.91 0.45 8.46
N LEU A 328 -9.52 -0.72 8.21
CA LEU A 328 -10.37 -0.93 7.04
C LEU A 328 -11.74 -0.27 7.27
N LYS A 329 -12.28 -0.38 8.50
CA LYS A 329 -13.54 0.25 8.88
C LYS A 329 -13.52 1.75 8.67
N ASP A 330 -12.51 2.43 9.20
CA ASP A 330 -12.40 3.89 9.12
C ASP A 330 -12.36 4.39 7.67
N TYR A 331 -11.61 3.70 6.80
CA TYR A 331 -11.52 4.04 5.38
C TYR A 331 -12.84 3.78 4.64
N ILE A 332 -13.32 2.53 4.74
CA ILE A 332 -14.73 2.11 4.73
C ILE A 332 -15.77 3.22 4.80
N LEU A 333 -15.86 3.67 6.03
CA LEU A 333 -16.89 4.51 6.58
C LEU A 333 -16.71 5.96 6.08
N LYS A 334 -15.48 6.46 5.98
CA LYS A 334 -15.18 7.76 5.34
C LYS A 334 -15.64 7.82 3.89
N PHE A 335 -15.37 6.77 3.11
CA PHE A 335 -15.86 6.70 1.73
C PHE A 335 -17.38 6.68 1.69
N LEU A 336 -18.02 5.84 2.51
CA LEU A 336 -19.46 5.71 2.56
C LEU A 336 -20.14 7.03 2.98
N VAL A 337 -19.65 7.71 4.03
CA VAL A 337 -20.17 9.00 4.50
C VAL A 337 -20.07 10.06 3.40
N LYS A 338 -18.93 10.14 2.71
CA LYS A 338 -18.72 11.07 1.59
C LYS A 338 -19.73 10.85 0.44
N HIS A 339 -20.11 9.60 0.20
CA HIS A 339 -21.03 9.21 -0.89
C HIS A 339 -22.42 8.77 -0.38
N PHE A 340 -22.78 9.12 0.87
CA PHE A 340 -23.91 8.49 1.56
C PHE A 340 -25.23 8.65 0.83
N ARG A 341 -25.45 9.82 0.20
CA ARG A 341 -26.66 10.11 -0.58
C ARG A 341 -26.89 9.12 -1.72
N GLU A 342 -25.82 8.65 -2.35
CA GLU A 342 -25.86 7.70 -3.46
C GLU A 342 -25.89 6.26 -2.92
N VAL A 343 -25.07 5.96 -1.91
CA VAL A 343 -24.99 4.63 -1.29
C VAL A 343 -26.32 4.21 -0.69
N ARG A 344 -27.05 5.10 0.00
CA ARG A 344 -28.36 4.77 0.60
C ARG A 344 -29.45 4.41 -0.41
N GLN A 345 -29.24 4.70 -1.70
CA GLN A 345 -30.19 4.38 -2.78
C GLN A 345 -29.91 3.02 -3.41
N THR A 346 -28.75 2.44 -3.13
CA THR A 346 -28.34 1.14 -3.67
C THR A 346 -29.18 0.00 -3.10
N GLU A 347 -29.31 -1.07 -3.87
CA GLU A 347 -30.05 -2.25 -3.45
C GLU A 347 -29.39 -2.93 -2.25
N GLY A 348 -28.05 -2.99 -2.23
CA GLY A 348 -27.28 -3.53 -1.10
C GLY A 348 -27.62 -2.84 0.22
N PHE A 349 -27.62 -1.49 0.25
CA PHE A 349 -27.98 -0.75 1.47
C PHE A 349 -29.43 -0.97 1.91
N LYS A 350 -30.38 -0.99 0.95
CA LYS A 350 -31.80 -1.25 1.26
C LYS A 350 -32.00 -2.66 1.81
N ASN A 351 -31.34 -3.66 1.23
CA ASN A 351 -31.39 -5.04 1.68
C ASN A 351 -30.82 -5.21 3.08
N ILE A 352 -29.69 -4.55 3.39
CA ILE A 352 -29.11 -4.54 4.74
C ILE A 352 -30.08 -3.91 5.74
N THR A 353 -30.69 -2.78 5.39
CA THR A 353 -31.63 -2.07 6.27
C THR A 353 -32.89 -2.89 6.53
N ALA A 354 -33.42 -3.55 5.49
CA ALA A 354 -34.59 -4.42 5.60
C ALA A 354 -34.31 -5.71 6.41
N ASN A 355 -33.06 -6.17 6.41
CA ASN A 355 -32.61 -7.38 7.12
C ASN A 355 -31.61 -7.06 8.23
N SER A 356 -31.82 -5.96 8.97
CA SER A 356 -30.87 -5.45 9.97
C SER A 356 -30.48 -6.48 11.03
N ALA A 357 -31.38 -7.41 11.38
CA ALA A 357 -31.12 -8.48 12.34
C ALA A 357 -30.04 -9.48 11.89
N ALA A 358 -29.73 -9.56 10.59
CA ALA A 358 -28.66 -10.41 10.07
C ALA A 358 -27.25 -9.82 10.29
N TYR A 359 -27.17 -8.57 10.77
CA TYR A 359 -25.95 -7.80 10.92
C TYR A 359 -25.76 -7.39 12.39
N PRO A 360 -24.98 -8.14 13.19
CA PRO A 360 -24.87 -7.94 14.64
C PRO A 360 -24.48 -6.51 15.04
N THR A 361 -23.61 -5.87 14.25
CA THR A 361 -23.10 -4.50 14.51
C THR A 361 -23.86 -3.42 13.74
N PHE A 362 -25.05 -3.72 13.21
CA PHE A 362 -25.81 -2.78 12.36
C PHE A 362 -26.08 -1.46 13.06
N HIS A 363 -26.68 -1.50 14.26
CA HIS A 363 -27.05 -0.31 15.01
C HIS A 363 -25.84 0.57 15.33
N GLU A 364 -24.75 -0.03 15.83
CA GLU A 364 -23.51 0.68 16.15
C GLU A 364 -22.92 1.36 14.90
N THR A 365 -22.87 0.63 13.78
CA THR A 365 -22.30 1.13 12.52
C THR A 365 -23.15 2.25 11.91
N ILE A 366 -24.48 2.14 12.00
CA ILE A 366 -25.40 3.19 11.54
C ILE A 366 -25.29 4.45 12.40
N THR A 367 -25.22 4.30 13.72
CA THR A 367 -24.97 5.43 14.63
C THR A 367 -23.68 6.16 14.28
N GLU A 368 -22.59 5.42 14.06
CA GLU A 368 -21.30 5.98 13.66
C GLU A 368 -21.38 6.73 12.31
N ILE A 369 -22.13 6.21 11.33
CA ILE A 369 -22.37 6.90 10.06
C ILE A 369 -23.10 8.24 10.29
N PHE A 370 -24.15 8.25 11.12
CA PHE A 370 -24.93 9.46 11.38
C PHE A 370 -24.13 10.53 12.14
N GLU A 371 -23.35 10.12 13.13
CA GLU A 371 -22.45 11.03 13.88
C GLU A 371 -21.45 11.73 12.95
N LEU A 372 -20.92 11.03 11.94
CA LEU A 372 -19.99 11.61 10.98
C LEU A 372 -20.66 12.43 9.88
N LEU A 373 -21.95 12.22 9.59
CA LEU A 373 -22.72 13.05 8.68
C LEU A 373 -23.10 14.39 9.30
N GLU A 374 -23.33 14.42 10.62
CA GLU A 374 -23.72 15.62 11.36
C GLU A 374 -22.87 15.81 12.62
N PRO A 375 -21.64 16.36 12.50
CA PRO A 375 -20.71 16.49 13.63
C PRO A 375 -21.19 17.43 14.77
N ASN A 376 -22.43 17.95 14.74
CA ASN A 376 -23.00 18.89 15.72
C ASN A 376 -24.45 18.60 16.18
N SER A 377 -25.06 17.46 15.84
CA SER A 377 -26.41 17.13 16.35
C SER A 377 -26.36 16.09 17.47
N ASN A 378 -26.38 16.57 18.71
CA ASN A 378 -26.86 15.73 19.81
C ASN A 378 -28.34 15.40 19.55
N VAL A 379 -28.65 14.10 19.62
CA VAL A 379 -29.97 13.47 19.52
C VAL A 379 -30.47 13.24 18.09
N VAL A 380 -30.36 11.99 17.63
CA VAL A 380 -31.25 11.46 16.59
C VAL A 380 -32.03 10.30 17.17
N ASN A 381 -33.34 10.51 17.30
CA ASN A 381 -34.33 9.50 17.58
C ASN A 381 -34.38 8.55 16.36
N LEU A 382 -34.14 7.26 16.58
CA LEU A 382 -34.18 6.23 15.55
C LEU A 382 -35.64 5.85 15.25
N ASP A 383 -36.29 6.61 14.38
CA ASP A 383 -37.45 6.11 13.64
C ASP A 383 -36.99 5.78 12.21
N LEU A 384 -36.61 4.52 12.01
CA LEU A 384 -36.41 3.86 10.72
C LEU A 384 -37.68 3.11 10.32
#